data_AF-A0A8T7DG36-F1
#
_entry.id   AF-A0A8T7DG36-F1
#
_cell.length_a   1.000
_cell.length_b   1.000
_cell.length_c   1.000
_cell.angle_alpha   90.00
_cell.angle_beta   90.00
_cell.angle_gamma   90.00
#
_symmetry.space_group_name_H-M   'P 1'
#
loop_
_entity.id
_entity.type
_entity.pdbx_description
1 polymer ?
#
loop_
_entity_poly.entity_id
_entity_poly.type
_entity_poly.pdbx_seq_one_letter_code
_entity_poly.pdbx_strand_id
1 'polypeptide(L)'
;MGKALIAWALMLVMIALSGMANAERIKDIASIAGVRDNQLLGYGLVVGLNGTGDKVSSSPFVEQSMKSMLTQLGIVVPPSVNINPKNVAAVVVHASLPAFTKPGQKIDITVSSVGDSKSLRGGSLLMTPLKGIDGKVYAIGQGNL
;
A
#
# COMPACT_ATOMS: atom_id res chain seq x y z
N MET A 1 67.16 -14.51 -35.75
CA MET A 1 66.43 -13.32 -35.26
C MET A 1 64.96 -13.26 -35.72
N GLY A 2 64.60 -13.63 -36.95
CA GLY A 2 63.21 -13.48 -37.46
C GLY A 2 62.11 -14.26 -36.71
N LYS A 3 62.36 -15.50 -36.27
CA LYS A 3 61.35 -16.31 -35.55
C LYS A 3 60.95 -15.71 -34.19
N ALA A 4 61.90 -15.08 -33.49
CA ALA A 4 61.64 -14.43 -32.21
C ALA A 4 60.78 -13.17 -32.40
N LEU A 5 61.04 -12.37 -33.44
CA LEU A 5 60.23 -11.19 -33.77
C LEU A 5 58.78 -11.57 -34.13
N ILE A 6 58.59 -12.66 -34.89
CA ILE A 6 57.25 -13.17 -35.22
C ILE A 6 56.51 -13.63 -33.96
N ALA A 7 57.19 -14.34 -33.05
CA ALA A 7 56.60 -14.76 -31.79
C ALA A 7 56.18 -13.58 -30.90
N TRP A 8 57.01 -12.53 -30.85
CA TRP A 8 56.71 -11.31 -30.09
C TRP A 8 55.54 -10.52 -30.70
N ALA A 9 55.47 -10.44 -32.03
CA ALA A 9 54.34 -9.81 -32.72
C ALA A 9 53.03 -10.57 -32.49
N LEU A 10 53.06 -11.91 -32.54
CA LEU A 10 51.90 -12.76 -32.21
C LEU A 10 51.45 -12.59 -30.75
N MET A 11 52.39 -12.46 -29.82
CA MET A 11 52.09 -12.24 -28.41
C MET A 11 51.43 -10.88 -28.17
N LEU A 12 51.92 -9.82 -28.83
CA LEU A 12 51.32 -8.49 -28.77
C LEU A 12 49.90 -8.46 -29.35
N VAL A 13 49.65 -9.18 -30.45
CA VAL A 13 48.32 -9.31 -31.04
C VAL A 13 47.36 -10.05 -30.10
N MET A 14 47.82 -11.10 -29.43
CA MET A 14 47.00 -11.83 -28.44
C MET A 14 46.61 -10.96 -27.24
N ILE A 15 47.50 -10.08 -26.77
CA ILE A 15 47.23 -9.14 -25.68
C ILE A 15 46.29 -8.02 -26.13
N ALA A 16 46.42 -7.53 -27.37
CA ALA A 16 45.50 -6.53 -27.91
C ALA A 16 44.07 -7.09 -28.14
N LEU A 17 43.96 -8.41 -28.36
CA LEU A 17 42.69 -9.11 -28.57
C LEU A 17 42.03 -9.63 -27.27
N SER A 18 42.69 -9.53 -26.11
CA SER A 18 42.08 -9.87 -24.81
C SER A 18 41.15 -8.75 -24.35
N GLY A 19 40.11 -8.50 -25.15
CA GLY A 19 39.18 -7.39 -25.01
C GLY A 19 38.49 -7.32 -23.65
N MET A 20 37.97 -6.12 -23.37
CA MET A 20 37.27 -5.74 -22.16
C MET A 20 36.20 -6.76 -21.78
N ALA A 21 36.46 -7.54 -20.74
CA ALA A 21 35.45 -8.37 -20.10
C ALA A 21 34.43 -7.45 -19.40
N ASN A 22 33.29 -7.22 -20.04
CA ASN A 22 32.17 -6.50 -19.43
C ASN A 22 31.48 -7.43 -18.44
N ALA A 23 31.95 -7.43 -17.19
CA ALA A 23 31.29 -8.13 -16.10
C ALA A 23 30.02 -7.38 -15.70
N GLU A 24 28.92 -7.68 -16.36
CA GLU A 24 27.60 -7.20 -15.96
C GLU A 24 27.13 -7.99 -14.74
N ARG A 25 26.63 -7.31 -13.71
CA ARG A 25 26.23 -8.02 -12.50
C ARG A 25 24.91 -8.74 -12.80
N ILE A 26 24.76 -9.97 -12.32
CA ILE A 26 23.51 -10.75 -12.51
C ILE A 26 22.27 -9.95 -12.05
N LYS A 27 22.40 -9.13 -10.99
CA LYS A 27 21.32 -8.27 -10.50
C LYS A 27 20.89 -7.15 -11.47
N ASP A 28 21.73 -6.80 -12.44
CA ASP A 28 21.48 -5.76 -13.44
C ASP A 28 20.76 -6.34 -14.68
N ILE A 29 20.80 -7.67 -14.87
CA ILE A 29 20.23 -8.38 -16.03
C ILE A 29 19.15 -9.42 -15.68
N ALA A 30 18.86 -9.65 -14.40
CA ALA A 30 17.86 -10.61 -13.94
C ALA A 30 16.86 -9.96 -12.98
N SER A 31 15.57 -10.21 -13.21
CA SER A 31 14.50 -9.93 -12.27
C SER A 31 14.11 -11.23 -11.53
N ILE A 32 13.72 -11.09 -10.26
CA ILE A 32 13.25 -12.24 -9.48
C ILE A 32 11.77 -12.48 -9.84
N ALA A 33 11.49 -13.62 -10.46
CA ALA A 33 10.12 -14.04 -10.75
C ALA A 33 9.31 -14.14 -9.43
N GLY A 34 8.11 -13.54 -9.41
CA GLY A 34 7.23 -13.57 -8.23
C GLY A 34 7.43 -12.41 -7.24
N VAL A 35 8.33 -11.47 -7.52
CA VAL A 35 8.41 -10.20 -6.77
C VAL A 35 7.31 -9.28 -7.27
N ARG A 36 6.17 -9.34 -6.60
CA ARG A 36 5.01 -8.50 -6.89
C ARG A 36 4.55 -7.82 -5.62
N ASP A 37 4.20 -6.56 -5.75
CA ASP A 37 3.49 -5.86 -4.70
C ASP A 37 2.10 -6.49 -4.50
N ASN A 38 1.69 -6.58 -3.24
CA ASN A 38 0.36 -7.06 -2.88
C ASN A 38 -0.54 -5.85 -2.62
N GLN A 39 -1.59 -5.72 -3.44
CA GLN A 39 -2.60 -4.71 -3.20
C GLN A 39 -3.41 -5.09 -1.97
N LEU A 40 -3.50 -4.15 -1.04
CA LEU A 40 -4.30 -4.28 0.15
C LEU A 40 -5.50 -3.34 0.08
N LEU A 41 -6.63 -3.83 0.58
CA LEU A 41 -7.89 -3.09 0.64
C LEU A 41 -8.48 -3.19 2.04
N GLY A 42 -8.99 -2.08 2.55
CA GLY A 42 -9.74 -2.01 3.79
C GLY A 42 -10.94 -1.09 3.66
N TYR A 43 -11.95 -1.35 4.48
CA TYR A 43 -13.09 -0.48 4.66
C TYR A 43 -13.07 0.05 6.08
N GLY A 44 -13.13 1.37 6.23
CA GLY A 44 -12.93 2.05 7.49
C GLY A 44 -13.89 3.22 7.68
N LEU A 45 -13.72 3.87 8.83
CA LEU A 45 -14.46 5.08 9.20
C LEU A 45 -13.48 6.18 9.57
N VAL A 46 -13.69 7.37 9.00
CA VAL A 46 -13.02 8.60 9.43
C VAL A 46 -13.96 9.37 10.31
N VAL A 47 -13.53 9.73 11.52
CA VAL A 47 -14.33 10.46 12.51
C VAL A 47 -13.72 11.83 12.82
N GLY A 48 -14.47 12.69 13.49
CA GLY A 48 -13.99 14.01 13.90
C GLY A 48 -14.03 15.07 12.78
N LEU A 49 -14.76 14.78 11.69
CA LEU A 49 -14.94 15.74 10.61
C LEU A 49 -15.81 16.91 11.08
N ASN A 50 -15.48 18.14 10.65
CA ASN A 50 -16.19 19.35 11.06
C ASN A 50 -17.39 19.63 10.12
N GLY A 51 -18.37 18.72 10.11
CA GLY A 51 -19.55 18.83 9.25
C GLY A 51 -19.30 18.53 7.76
N THR A 52 -18.10 18.05 7.41
CA THR A 52 -17.71 17.68 6.04
C THR A 52 -17.87 16.20 5.73
N GLY A 53 -18.32 15.39 6.69
CA GLY A 53 -18.59 13.96 6.50
C GLY A 53 -19.80 13.68 5.60
N ASP A 54 -20.25 12.42 5.61
CA ASP A 54 -21.26 11.96 4.67
C ASP A 54 -22.62 12.63 4.90
N LYS A 55 -23.35 12.87 3.80
CA LYS A 55 -24.72 13.37 3.86
C LYS A 55 -25.66 12.24 4.30
N VAL A 56 -26.67 12.58 5.11
CA VAL A 56 -27.70 11.66 5.61
C VAL A 56 -28.38 10.85 4.49
N SER A 57 -28.61 11.47 3.33
CA SER A 57 -29.23 10.84 2.15
C SER A 57 -28.40 9.72 1.52
N SER A 58 -27.09 9.73 1.72
CA SER A 58 -26.12 8.81 1.10
C SER A 58 -25.49 7.88 2.15
N SER A 59 -26.07 7.88 3.35
CA SER A 59 -25.53 7.30 4.58
C SER A 59 -25.99 5.89 5.00
N PRO A 60 -26.86 5.13 4.28
CA PRO A 60 -27.27 3.79 4.77
C PRO A 60 -26.09 2.89 5.13
N PHE A 61 -25.01 2.97 4.34
CA PHE A 61 -23.78 2.21 4.57
C PHE A 61 -22.98 2.73 5.78
N VAL A 62 -22.89 4.06 5.98
CA VAL A 62 -22.16 4.67 7.09
C VAL A 62 -22.85 4.37 8.41
N GLU A 63 -24.17 4.54 8.48
CA GLU A 63 -24.96 4.23 9.68
C GLU A 63 -24.84 2.76 10.05
N GLN A 64 -24.97 1.86 9.08
CA GLN A 64 -24.82 0.42 9.31
C GLN A 64 -23.40 0.05 9.75
N SER A 65 -22.39 0.71 9.18
CA SER A 65 -20.99 0.50 9.53
C SER A 65 -20.69 0.95 10.95
N MET A 66 -21.21 2.12 11.36
CA MET A 66 -21.08 2.61 12.72
C MET A 66 -21.82 1.73 13.71
N LYS A 67 -23.05 1.30 13.41
CA LYS A 67 -23.78 0.33 14.25
C LYS A 67 -23.01 -0.97 14.42
N SER A 68 -22.45 -1.51 13.33
CA SER A 68 -21.66 -2.74 13.36
C SER A 68 -20.38 -2.57 14.18
N MET A 69 -19.67 -1.45 14.01
CA MET A 69 -18.48 -1.11 14.79
C MET A 69 -18.80 -1.00 16.28
N LEU A 70 -19.83 -0.23 16.64
CA LEU A 70 -20.25 -0.06 18.02
C LEU A 70 -20.64 -1.42 18.64
N THR A 71 -21.35 -2.26 17.89
CA THR A 71 -21.71 -3.62 18.31
C THR A 71 -20.46 -4.50 18.54
N GLN A 72 -19.46 -4.42 17.66
CA GLN A 72 -18.17 -5.12 17.83
C GLN A 72 -17.40 -4.65 19.06
N LEU A 73 -17.58 -3.38 19.47
CA LEU A 73 -17.03 -2.82 20.70
C LEU A 73 -17.88 -3.12 21.95
N GLY A 74 -18.93 -3.92 21.82
CA GLY A 74 -19.84 -4.27 22.93
C GLY A 74 -20.86 -3.18 23.26
N ILE A 75 -20.98 -2.15 22.43
CA ILE A 75 -21.96 -1.07 22.61
C ILE A 75 -23.24 -1.44 21.87
N VAL A 76 -24.33 -1.58 22.63
CA VAL A 76 -25.66 -1.81 22.07
C VAL A 76 -26.21 -0.48 21.57
N VAL A 77 -26.44 -0.36 20.26
CA VAL A 77 -27.07 0.82 19.66
C VAL A 77 -28.57 0.57 19.51
N PRO A 78 -29.44 1.29 20.24
CA PRO A 78 -30.88 1.16 20.07
C PRO A 78 -31.31 1.52 18.64
N PRO A 79 -32.35 0.87 18.08
CA PRO A 79 -32.83 1.13 16.72
C PRO A 79 -33.25 2.59 16.48
N SER A 80 -33.62 3.30 17.54
CA SER A 80 -34.09 4.70 17.52
C SER A 80 -32.97 5.75 17.53
N VAL A 81 -31.71 5.37 17.66
CA VAL A 81 -30.58 6.32 17.63
C VAL A 81 -30.21 6.62 16.20
N ASN A 82 -30.54 7.83 15.75
CA ASN A 82 -30.03 8.38 14.49
C ASN A 82 -28.60 8.89 14.69
N ILE A 83 -27.66 8.21 14.05
CA ILE A 83 -26.26 8.60 14.05
C ILE A 83 -26.11 9.72 13.02
N ASN A 84 -25.56 10.87 13.41
CA ASN A 84 -25.37 12.00 12.48
C ASN A 84 -24.09 11.78 11.65
N PRO A 85 -24.21 11.50 10.34
CA PRO A 85 -23.06 11.20 9.49
C PRO A 85 -22.26 12.45 9.11
N LYS A 86 -22.72 13.67 9.41
CA LYS A 86 -21.98 14.89 9.02
C LYS A 86 -20.56 14.99 9.63
N ASN A 87 -20.28 14.25 10.71
CA ASN A 87 -18.97 14.23 11.35
C ASN A 87 -18.19 12.92 11.13
N VAL A 88 -18.72 12.03 10.28
CA VAL A 88 -18.14 10.71 9.99
C VAL A 88 -18.20 10.43 8.49
N ALA A 89 -17.17 9.81 7.94
CA ALA A 89 -17.20 9.34 6.56
C ALA A 89 -16.88 7.85 6.48
N ALA A 90 -17.64 7.11 5.68
CA ALA A 90 -17.23 5.79 5.24
C ALA A 90 -16.11 5.94 4.22
N VAL A 91 -15.01 5.21 4.43
CA VAL A 91 -13.83 5.30 3.56
C VAL A 91 -13.35 3.93 3.10
N VAL A 92 -12.80 3.90 1.89
CA VAL A 92 -11.96 2.81 1.42
C VAL A 92 -10.50 3.23 1.61
N VAL A 93 -9.73 2.31 2.16
CA VAL A 93 -8.30 2.44 2.35
C VAL A 93 -7.63 1.45 1.42
N HIS A 94 -6.70 1.93 0.60
CA HIS A 94 -5.89 1.06 -0.25
C HIS A 94 -4.41 1.32 -0.03
N ALA A 95 -3.60 0.28 -0.19
CA ALA A 95 -2.16 0.34 -0.04
C ALA A 95 -1.48 -0.68 -0.96
N SER A 96 -0.27 -0.37 -1.41
CA SER A 96 0.61 -1.34 -2.07
C SER A 96 1.58 -1.86 -1.03
N LEU A 97 1.54 -3.17 -0.73
CA LEU A 97 2.50 -3.83 0.15
C LEU A 97 3.68 -4.32 -0.69
N PRO A 98 4.89 -3.72 -0.54
CA PRO A 98 6.05 -4.14 -1.29
C PRO A 98 6.40 -5.62 -1.03
N ALA A 99 7.03 -6.25 -2.01
CA ALA A 99 7.57 -7.58 -1.80
C ALA A 99 8.61 -7.57 -0.66
N PHE A 100 8.63 -8.65 0.13
CA PHE A 100 9.56 -8.85 1.25
C PHE A 100 9.44 -7.83 2.40
N THR A 101 8.32 -7.10 2.51
CA THR A 101 8.03 -6.28 3.68
C THR A 101 8.05 -7.12 4.96
N LYS A 102 8.70 -6.60 6.00
CA LYS A 102 8.81 -7.26 7.31
C LYS A 102 7.76 -6.71 8.29
N PRO A 103 7.31 -7.51 9.27
CA PRO A 103 6.47 -7.02 10.35
C PRO A 103 7.07 -5.79 11.03
N GLY A 104 6.24 -4.77 11.26
CA GLY A 104 6.63 -3.49 11.87
C GLY A 104 7.13 -2.43 10.89
N GLN A 105 7.34 -2.75 9.61
CA GLN A 105 7.60 -1.72 8.60
C GLN A 105 6.33 -0.93 8.31
N LYS A 106 6.49 0.39 8.15
CA LYS A 106 5.40 1.28 7.75
C LYS A 106 5.24 1.23 6.24
N ILE A 107 3.99 1.27 5.79
CA ILE A 107 3.62 1.45 4.38
C ILE A 107 2.69 2.65 4.27
N ASP A 108 2.77 3.34 3.15
CA ASP A 108 1.84 4.43 2.86
C ASP A 108 0.47 3.86 2.48
N ILE A 109 -0.57 4.56 2.92
CA ILE A 109 -1.95 4.21 2.65
C ILE A 109 -2.65 5.42 2.03
N THR A 110 -3.57 5.16 1.12
CA THR A 110 -4.44 6.19 0.58
C THR A 110 -5.85 5.95 1.10
N VAL A 111 -6.45 7.02 1.64
CA VAL A 111 -7.80 6.99 2.19
C VAL A 111 -8.70 7.80 1.27
N SER A 112 -9.83 7.22 0.88
CA SER A 112 -10.79 7.86 -0.02
C SER A 112 -12.20 7.68 0.51
N SER A 113 -13.00 8.75 0.44
CA SER A 113 -14.43 8.69 0.78
C SER A 113 -15.17 7.74 -0.17
N VAL A 114 -16.02 6.89 0.39
CA VAL A 114 -16.97 6.06 -0.37
C VAL A 114 -18.27 6.82 -0.63
N GLY A 115 -18.66 7.66 0.33
CA GLY A 115 -19.86 8.48 0.25
C GLY A 115 -19.60 9.91 -0.23
N ASP A 116 -20.52 10.79 0.14
CA ASP A 116 -20.57 12.20 -0.28
C ASP A 116 -19.82 13.17 0.65
N SER A 117 -18.86 12.68 1.43
CA SER A 117 -17.97 13.51 2.24
C SER A 117 -17.28 14.57 1.38
N LYS A 118 -17.38 15.83 1.79
CA LYS A 118 -16.76 16.98 1.11
C LYS A 118 -15.25 17.04 1.36
N SER A 119 -14.79 16.53 2.50
CA SER A 119 -13.38 16.55 2.91
C SER A 119 -13.16 15.61 4.09
N LEU A 120 -12.04 14.88 4.04
CA LEU A 120 -11.54 14.05 5.14
C LEU A 120 -10.54 14.80 6.05
N ARG A 121 -10.14 16.02 5.68
CA ARG A 121 -9.12 16.80 6.40
C ARG A 121 -9.57 17.11 7.83
N GLY A 122 -8.64 16.94 8.78
CA GLY A 122 -8.90 17.17 10.20
C GLY A 122 -9.67 16.02 10.86
N GLY A 123 -9.99 14.97 10.10
CA GLY A 123 -10.52 13.73 10.64
C GLY A 123 -9.42 12.79 11.12
N SER A 124 -9.86 11.68 11.71
CA SER A 124 -9.00 10.58 12.11
C SER A 124 -9.56 9.26 11.60
N LEU A 125 -8.74 8.52 10.86
CA LEU A 125 -9.02 7.15 10.44
C LEU A 125 -8.97 6.24 11.67
N LEU A 126 -10.10 5.60 11.95
CA LEU A 126 -10.19 4.55 12.95
C LEU A 126 -9.44 3.30 12.48
N MET A 127 -9.02 2.47 13.45
CA MET A 127 -8.27 1.26 13.19
C MET A 127 -8.93 0.40 12.11
N THR A 128 -8.28 0.31 10.95
CA THR A 128 -8.81 -0.29 9.73
C THR A 128 -7.89 -1.42 9.27
N PRO A 129 -8.32 -2.69 9.32
CA PRO A 129 -7.53 -3.80 8.79
C PRO A 129 -7.49 -3.75 7.26
N LEU A 130 -6.29 -3.90 6.68
CA LEU A 130 -6.07 -3.97 5.24
C LEU A 130 -5.79 -5.41 4.83
N LYS A 131 -6.64 -5.93 3.95
CA LYS A 131 -6.63 -7.31 3.49
C LYS A 131 -6.07 -7.43 2.09
N GLY A 132 -5.31 -8.50 1.85
CA GLY A 132 -4.93 -8.89 0.51
C GLY A 132 -6.09 -9.52 -0.25
N ILE A 133 -5.85 -9.84 -1.53
CA ILE A 133 -6.81 -10.55 -2.39
C ILE A 133 -7.19 -11.96 -1.88
N ASP A 134 -6.37 -12.52 -1.00
CA ASP A 134 -6.59 -13.80 -0.32
C ASP A 134 -7.47 -13.66 0.95
N GLY A 135 -7.90 -12.45 1.28
CA GLY A 135 -8.74 -12.13 2.44
C GLY A 135 -7.98 -12.06 3.78
N LYS A 136 -6.67 -12.29 3.80
CA LYS A 136 -5.85 -12.20 5.02
C LYS A 136 -5.48 -10.76 5.31
N VAL A 137 -5.41 -10.39 6.59
CA VAL A 137 -4.98 -9.06 7.02
C VAL A 137 -3.45 -9.01 7.01
N TYR A 138 -2.89 -8.06 6.27
CA TYR A 138 -1.44 -7.86 6.18
C TYR A 138 -0.97 -6.57 6.84
N ALA A 139 -1.85 -5.58 6.95
CA ALA A 139 -1.54 -4.30 7.58
C ALA A 139 -2.76 -3.75 8.33
N ILE A 140 -2.51 -2.78 9.20
CA ILE A 140 -3.54 -2.02 9.91
C ILE A 140 -3.25 -0.53 9.67
N GLY A 141 -4.23 0.19 9.13
CA GLY A 141 -4.17 1.64 8.96
C GLY A 141 -4.94 2.35 10.08
N GLN A 142 -4.36 3.42 10.62
CA GLN A 142 -5.03 4.33 11.57
C GLN A 142 -4.28 5.65 11.63
N GLY A 143 -4.97 6.71 12.07
CA GLY A 143 -4.34 8.00 12.38
C GLY A 143 -5.00 9.20 11.71
N ASN A 144 -4.39 10.37 11.88
CA ASN A 144 -4.98 11.64 11.46
C ASN A 144 -4.77 11.90 9.96
N LEU A 145 -5.70 12.67 9.37
CA LEU A 145 -5.76 13.03 7.94
C LEU A 145 -5.71 14.54 7.72
#